data_AF-A0A1A8DCU3-F1
#
_entry.id   AF-A0A1A8DCU3-F1
#
_cell.length_a   1.000
_cell.length_b   1.000
_cell.length_c   1.000
_cell.angle_alpha   90.00
_cell.angle_beta   90.00
_cell.angle_gamma   90.00
#
_symmetry.space_group_name_H-M   'P 1'
#
loop_
_entity.id
_entity.type
_entity.pdbx_description
1 polymer ?
#
loop_
_entity_poly.entity_id
_entity_poly.type
_entity_poly.pdbx_seq_one_letter_code
_entity_poly.pdbx_strand_id
1 'polypeptide(L)'
;MSGGANFGFPGTSQASPGTFTFRKKDSSSPARFWESPDTLAQLEVVRQWIGKHYKKYVSVDAPSCQALAAVTLQLLQFQEDAFGRQATNPALTKLPAHCFMDLRPGGGLCHILGTIYKFKVEQGWRRLDLQNPSRTERNVEMFVAIEKALIQNNCMALPVVYLDPMVDPELSSRLAGIIIRHRGIITEDRDTASHHVYTAIVSTEEGDWMRPVMRKDNYVLVHWGMHPDSYDSWMSSGDVEGEVEELLHTDRPWRVHAGWALDTDVFNEWMNEEDYCVDDRNVPLILRRRIHLQEDQDSKCTPSRKRRRSPSP
;
A
#
# COMPACT_ATOMS: atom_id res chain seq x y z
N MET A 1 -31.88 4.51 44.00
CA MET A 1 -31.59 3.16 43.46
C MET A 1 -32.51 2.92 42.28
N SER A 2 -31.93 2.71 41.10
CA SER A 2 -32.45 1.92 39.97
C SER A 2 -31.45 2.10 38.84
N GLY A 3 -30.63 1.06 38.61
CA GLY A 3 -29.51 1.06 37.69
C GLY A 3 -29.95 0.87 36.24
N GLY A 4 -29.35 1.66 35.34
CA GLY A 4 -29.36 1.41 33.91
C GLY A 4 -28.30 0.38 33.56
N ALA A 5 -28.71 -0.69 32.89
CA ALA A 5 -27.80 -1.68 32.32
C ALA A 5 -27.11 -1.06 31.09
N ASN A 6 -25.82 -0.79 31.23
CA ASN A 6 -24.93 -0.33 30.17
C ASN A 6 -24.42 -1.57 29.42
N PHE A 7 -24.98 -1.89 28.25
CA PHE A 7 -24.40 -2.90 27.36
C PHE A 7 -23.26 -2.25 26.57
N GLY A 8 -22.04 -2.39 27.11
CA GLY A 8 -20.81 -1.99 26.43
C GLY A 8 -20.44 -3.02 25.36
N PHE A 9 -20.42 -2.59 24.11
CA PHE A 9 -19.69 -3.29 23.06
C PHE A 9 -18.20 -2.96 23.20
N PRO A 10 -17.28 -3.94 23.19
CA PRO A 10 -15.86 -3.67 23.24
C PRO A 10 -15.42 -3.06 21.91
N GLY A 11 -14.78 -1.90 22.01
CA GLY A 11 -14.29 -1.13 20.88
C GLY A 11 -13.29 -1.90 20.03
N THR A 12 -13.27 -1.50 18.76
CA THR A 12 -12.20 -1.73 17.79
C THR A 12 -10.83 -1.79 18.45
N SER A 13 -10.17 -2.94 18.33
CA SER A 13 -8.81 -3.17 18.78
C SER A 13 -7.90 -2.07 18.22
N GLN A 14 -7.40 -1.22 19.11
CA GLN A 14 -6.21 -0.43 18.82
C GLN A 14 -5.09 -1.43 18.60
N ALA A 15 -4.72 -1.67 17.34
CA ALA A 15 -3.45 -2.30 17.03
C ALA A 15 -2.35 -1.47 17.70
N SER A 16 -1.65 -2.09 18.66
CA SER A 16 -0.53 -1.49 19.36
C SER A 16 0.49 -0.94 18.35
N PRO A 17 0.94 0.33 18.43
CA PRO A 17 1.92 0.88 17.48
C PRO A 17 3.35 0.30 17.64
N GLY A 18 3.54 -0.63 18.58
CA GLY A 18 4.85 -1.07 19.05
C GLY A 18 5.60 -2.05 18.14
N THR A 19 4.90 -2.87 17.36
CA THR A 19 5.53 -3.99 16.64
C THR A 19 6.14 -3.59 15.29
N PHE A 20 5.52 -2.64 14.59
CA PHE A 20 5.94 -2.23 13.23
C PHE A 20 7.14 -1.27 13.22
N THR A 21 7.26 -0.40 14.23
CA THR A 21 8.40 0.54 14.33
C THR A 21 9.73 -0.19 14.53
N PHE A 22 9.70 -1.34 15.20
CA PHE A 22 10.87 -2.20 15.39
C PHE A 22 11.26 -2.96 14.11
N ARG A 23 10.27 -3.41 13.30
CA ARG A 23 10.51 -4.21 12.08
C ARG A 23 10.89 -3.41 10.84
N LYS A 24 10.53 -2.12 10.76
CA LYS A 24 11.05 -1.21 9.70
C LYS A 24 12.59 -1.10 9.71
N LYS A 25 13.23 -1.52 10.82
CA LYS A 25 14.68 -1.52 10.99
C LYS A 25 15.38 -2.62 10.18
N ASP A 26 14.71 -3.73 9.86
CA ASP A 26 15.28 -4.86 9.12
C ASP A 26 14.82 -4.91 7.65
N SER A 27 13.79 -4.14 7.28
CA SER A 27 13.39 -3.92 5.89
C SER A 27 14.36 -2.99 5.15
N SER A 28 14.80 -3.36 3.96
CA SER A 28 15.69 -2.50 3.18
C SER A 28 14.93 -1.29 2.59
N SER A 29 15.53 -0.10 2.69
CA SER A 29 14.92 1.17 2.26
C SER A 29 14.43 1.11 0.80
N PRO A 30 13.27 1.71 0.46
CA PRO A 30 12.83 1.88 -0.93
C PRO A 30 13.92 2.43 -1.86
N ALA A 31 14.83 3.25 -1.34
CA ALA A 31 15.97 3.78 -2.09
C ALA A 31 16.84 2.67 -2.71
N ARG A 32 17.06 1.56 -1.98
CA ARG A 32 17.89 0.45 -2.46
C ARG A 32 17.35 -0.16 -3.74
N PHE A 33 16.02 -0.31 -3.84
CA PHE A 33 15.38 -0.82 -5.03
C PHE A 33 15.51 0.17 -6.19
N TRP A 34 15.14 1.43 -5.98
CA TRP A 34 15.11 2.46 -7.02
C TRP A 34 16.49 2.82 -7.57
N GLU A 35 17.54 2.67 -6.76
CA GLU A 35 18.93 2.95 -7.12
C GLU A 35 19.68 1.71 -7.65
N SER A 36 19.06 0.53 -7.63
CA SER A 36 19.70 -0.71 -8.12
C SER A 36 19.99 -0.65 -9.62
N PRO A 37 21.12 -1.23 -10.10
CA PRO A 37 21.48 -1.23 -11.53
C PRO A 37 20.36 -1.77 -12.43
N ASP A 38 19.68 -2.83 -11.98
CA ASP A 38 18.59 -3.46 -12.73
C ASP A 38 17.35 -2.57 -12.81
N THR A 39 16.99 -1.86 -11.73
CA THR A 39 15.88 -0.89 -11.79
C THR A 39 16.24 0.26 -12.71
N LEU A 40 17.49 0.75 -12.66
CA LEU A 40 17.97 1.81 -13.56
C LEU A 40 17.95 1.36 -15.03
N ALA A 41 18.26 0.09 -15.30
CA ALA A 41 18.16 -0.50 -16.64
C ALA A 41 16.69 -0.57 -17.11
N GLN A 42 15.75 -0.97 -16.24
CA GLN A 42 14.32 -0.95 -16.58
C GLN A 42 13.77 0.47 -16.75
N LEU A 43 14.26 1.43 -15.96
CA LEU A 43 13.91 2.84 -16.10
C LEU A 43 14.34 3.44 -17.44
N GLU A 44 15.26 2.83 -18.18
CA GLU A 44 15.58 3.24 -19.55
C GLU A 44 14.36 3.12 -20.47
N VAL A 45 13.52 2.09 -20.28
CA VAL A 45 12.27 1.91 -21.02
C VAL A 45 11.31 3.07 -20.73
N VAL A 46 11.17 3.42 -19.45
CA VAL A 46 10.34 4.54 -19.00
C VAL A 46 10.87 5.87 -19.55
N ARG A 47 12.20 6.08 -19.47
CA ARG A 47 12.88 7.28 -19.97
C ARG A 47 12.68 7.48 -21.47
N GLN A 48 12.80 6.42 -22.26
CA GLN A 48 12.55 6.47 -23.70
C GLN A 48 11.08 6.77 -24.01
N TRP A 49 10.17 6.14 -23.28
CA TRP A 49 8.73 6.35 -23.46
C TRP A 49 8.33 7.81 -23.15
N ILE A 50 8.76 8.38 -22.02
CA ILE A 50 8.50 9.79 -21.71
C ILE A 50 9.19 10.73 -22.73
N GLY A 51 10.39 10.37 -23.21
CA GLY A 51 11.12 11.11 -24.24
C GLY A 51 10.35 11.21 -25.56
N LYS A 52 9.54 10.19 -25.87
CA LYS A 52 8.68 10.14 -27.06
C LYS A 52 7.34 10.85 -26.83
N HIS A 53 6.63 10.50 -25.76
CA HIS A 53 5.24 10.90 -25.54
C HIS A 53 5.09 12.26 -24.84
N TYR A 54 6.08 12.66 -24.04
CA TYR A 54 6.15 13.95 -23.34
C TYR A 54 7.29 14.82 -23.87
N LYS A 55 7.72 14.61 -25.13
CA LYS A 55 8.88 15.25 -25.76
C LYS A 55 8.97 16.76 -25.51
N LYS A 56 7.86 17.49 -25.66
CA LYS A 56 7.77 18.94 -25.46
C LYS A 56 8.24 19.39 -24.06
N TYR A 57 8.10 18.53 -23.06
CA TYR A 57 8.37 18.83 -21.66
C TYR A 57 9.71 18.31 -21.16
N VAL A 58 10.33 17.37 -21.88
CA VAL A 58 11.59 16.71 -21.47
C VAL A 58 12.75 16.95 -22.44
N SER A 59 12.54 17.47 -23.65
CA SER A 59 13.62 17.56 -24.65
C SER A 59 14.73 18.54 -24.29
N VAL A 60 14.41 19.62 -23.57
CA VAL A 60 15.38 20.66 -23.17
C VAL A 60 16.24 20.21 -21.99
N ASP A 61 15.65 19.39 -21.11
CA ASP A 61 16.26 18.92 -19.87
C ASP A 61 15.88 17.44 -19.70
N ALA A 62 16.49 16.60 -20.54
CA ALA A 62 16.18 15.18 -20.61
C ALA A 62 16.71 14.47 -19.35
N PRO A 63 15.85 13.82 -18.56
CA PRO A 63 16.29 13.20 -17.32
C PRO A 63 17.09 11.93 -17.56
N SER A 64 18.09 11.69 -16.71
CA SER A 64 18.75 10.38 -16.60
C SER A 64 17.87 9.39 -15.81
N CYS A 65 18.15 8.09 -15.92
CA CYS A 65 17.45 7.08 -15.10
C CYS A 65 17.62 7.33 -13.60
N GLN A 66 18.79 7.81 -13.16
CA GLN A 66 19.04 8.18 -11.76
C GLN A 66 18.16 9.36 -11.33
N ALA A 67 17.99 10.37 -12.20
CA ALA A 67 17.11 11.49 -11.93
C ALA A 67 15.65 11.03 -11.83
N LEU A 68 15.21 10.11 -12.70
CA LEU A 68 13.87 9.52 -12.62
C LEU A 68 13.67 8.73 -11.30
N ALA A 69 14.62 7.87 -10.92
CA ALA A 69 14.59 7.15 -9.66
C ALA A 69 14.50 8.10 -8.45
N ALA A 70 15.32 9.15 -8.43
CA ALA A 70 15.32 10.14 -7.36
C ALA A 70 13.99 10.91 -7.27
N VAL A 71 13.39 11.28 -8.42
CA VAL A 71 12.07 11.91 -8.46
C VAL A 71 10.99 10.94 -7.97
N THR A 72 11.05 9.67 -8.36
CA THR A 72 10.11 8.64 -7.85
C THR A 72 10.17 8.51 -6.33
N LEU A 73 11.37 8.47 -5.76
CA LEU A 73 11.55 8.44 -4.29
C LEU A 73 10.98 9.69 -3.62
N GLN A 74 11.20 10.88 -4.20
CA GLN A 74 10.61 12.11 -3.69
C GLN A 74 9.09 12.11 -3.72
N LEU A 75 8.47 11.53 -4.76
CA LEU A 75 7.02 11.39 -4.85
C LEU A 75 6.47 10.45 -3.78
N LEU A 76 7.09 9.28 -3.62
CA LEU A 76 6.68 8.31 -2.61
C LEU A 76 6.77 8.92 -1.21
N GLN A 77 7.85 9.65 -0.92
CA GLN A 77 8.03 10.36 0.35
C GLN A 77 6.99 11.47 0.55
N PHE A 78 6.80 12.35 -0.44
CA PHE A 78 5.81 13.43 -0.35
C PHE A 78 4.39 12.87 -0.15
N GLN A 79 4.04 11.80 -0.88
CA GLN A 79 2.76 11.13 -0.73
C GLN A 79 2.56 10.60 0.69
N GLU A 80 3.58 9.98 1.29
CA GLU A 80 3.48 9.49 2.67
C GLU A 80 3.35 10.64 3.68
N ASP A 81 4.08 11.74 3.49
CA ASP A 81 4.04 12.88 4.41
C ASP A 81 2.74 13.68 4.29
N ALA A 82 2.23 13.87 3.07
CA ALA A 82 1.06 14.71 2.81
C ALA A 82 -0.27 13.94 2.87
N PHE A 83 -0.26 12.66 2.52
CA PHE A 83 -1.46 11.82 2.36
C PHE A 83 -1.39 10.52 3.16
N GLY A 84 -0.29 10.19 3.84
CA GLY A 84 -0.17 8.96 4.61
C GLY A 84 -1.04 8.91 5.85
N ARG A 85 -1.05 7.74 6.50
CA ARG A 85 -1.80 7.45 7.72
C ARG A 85 -1.57 8.48 8.85
N GLN A 86 -0.36 9.06 8.90
CA GLN A 86 0.01 10.03 9.93
C GLN A 86 -0.21 11.49 9.50
N ALA A 87 -0.66 11.71 8.26
CA ALA A 87 -0.94 13.05 7.76
C ALA A 87 -2.16 13.66 8.46
N THR A 88 -2.06 14.91 8.85
CA THR A 88 -3.20 15.63 9.44
C THR A 88 -4.11 16.13 8.33
N ASN A 89 -5.35 15.63 8.29
CA ASN A 89 -6.38 16.03 7.31
C ASN A 89 -5.88 15.96 5.85
N PRO A 90 -5.57 14.75 5.35
CA PRO A 90 -4.98 14.57 4.03
C PRO A 90 -5.93 15.08 2.93
N ALA A 91 -5.39 15.87 2.00
CA ALA A 91 -6.19 16.47 0.93
C ALA A 91 -6.60 15.47 -0.17
N LEU A 92 -5.86 14.37 -0.31
CA LEU A 92 -6.06 13.34 -1.32
C LEU A 92 -5.86 11.95 -0.71
N THR A 93 -6.47 10.94 -1.33
CA THR A 93 -6.10 9.54 -1.13
C THR A 93 -4.78 9.23 -1.83
N LYS A 94 -3.95 8.37 -1.23
CA LYS A 94 -2.68 7.96 -1.84
C LYS A 94 -2.91 7.28 -3.19
N LEU A 95 -1.99 7.53 -4.12
CA LEU A 95 -1.88 6.73 -5.33
C LEU A 95 -1.37 5.33 -4.96
N PRO A 96 -1.97 4.25 -5.51
CA PRO A 96 -1.55 2.88 -5.30
C PRO A 96 -0.09 2.65 -5.66
N ALA A 97 0.62 1.89 -4.83
CA ALA A 97 2.02 1.57 -5.04
C ALA A 97 2.26 0.85 -6.38
N HIS A 98 1.34 0.00 -6.84
CA HIS A 98 1.48 -0.70 -8.13
C HIS A 98 1.58 0.26 -9.33
N CYS A 99 1.00 1.46 -9.26
CA CYS A 99 1.15 2.46 -10.32
C CYS A 99 2.61 2.95 -10.42
N PHE A 100 3.32 3.07 -9.30
CA PHE A 100 4.75 3.40 -9.30
C PHE A 100 5.62 2.23 -9.76
N MET A 101 5.20 0.99 -9.48
CA MET A 101 5.94 -0.22 -9.81
C MET A 101 5.69 -0.74 -11.25
N ASP A 102 4.79 -0.11 -12.02
CA ASP A 102 4.55 -0.47 -13.42
C ASP A 102 5.54 0.25 -14.36
N LEU A 103 6.72 -0.36 -14.54
CA LEU A 103 7.81 0.12 -15.39
C LEU A 103 7.65 -0.23 -16.89
N ARG A 104 6.54 -0.88 -17.28
CA ARG A 104 6.29 -1.24 -18.69
C ARG A 104 6.12 0.02 -19.56
N PRO A 105 6.37 -0.06 -20.88
CA PRO A 105 6.08 1.05 -21.78
C PRO A 105 4.60 1.47 -21.68
N GLY A 106 4.34 2.73 -21.32
CA GLY A 106 2.98 3.23 -21.11
C GLY A 106 2.31 2.77 -19.81
N GLY A 107 3.07 2.15 -18.91
CA GLY A 107 2.61 1.78 -17.57
C GLY A 107 2.44 2.99 -16.65
N GLY A 108 1.96 2.74 -15.44
CA GLY A 108 1.70 3.77 -14.43
C GLY A 108 2.87 4.74 -14.22
N LEU A 109 4.11 4.23 -14.11
CA LEU A 109 5.27 5.07 -13.83
C LEU A 109 5.59 6.03 -14.98
N CYS A 110 5.33 5.60 -16.22
CA CYS A 110 5.47 6.43 -17.41
C CYS A 110 4.56 7.67 -17.34
N HIS A 111 3.29 7.46 -16.98
CA HIS A 111 2.31 8.54 -16.86
C HIS A 111 2.53 9.43 -15.64
N ILE A 112 2.99 8.87 -14.51
CA ILE A 112 3.39 9.64 -13.32
C ILE A 112 4.52 10.60 -13.67
N LEU A 113 5.65 10.07 -14.16
CA LEU A 113 6.84 10.89 -14.43
C LEU A 113 6.59 11.86 -15.59
N GLY A 114 5.94 11.43 -16.67
CA GLY A 114 5.58 12.32 -17.78
C GLY A 114 4.74 13.51 -17.33
N THR A 115 3.73 13.27 -16.48
CA THR A 115 2.85 14.33 -15.96
C THR A 115 3.60 15.30 -15.05
N ILE A 116 4.55 14.83 -14.26
CA ILE A 116 5.37 15.69 -13.40
C ILE A 116 6.29 16.60 -14.21
N TYR A 117 6.94 16.08 -15.25
CA TYR A 117 7.78 16.92 -16.12
C TYR A 117 6.93 17.94 -16.88
N LYS A 118 5.72 17.56 -17.31
CA LYS A 118 4.76 18.52 -17.85
C LYS A 118 4.43 19.61 -16.84
N PHE A 119 4.07 19.23 -15.61
CA PHE A 119 3.71 20.17 -14.54
C PHE A 119 4.88 21.10 -14.18
N LYS A 120 6.11 20.58 -14.04
CA LYS A 120 7.34 21.34 -13.82
C LYS A 120 7.50 22.48 -14.84
N VAL A 121 7.33 22.16 -16.13
CA VAL A 121 7.48 23.14 -17.21
C VAL A 121 6.36 24.16 -17.18
N GLU A 122 5.11 23.73 -16.97
CA GLU A 122 3.94 24.62 -16.88
C GLU A 122 4.03 25.58 -15.69
N GLN A 123 4.65 25.16 -14.59
CA GLN A 123 4.93 26.01 -13.42
C GLN A 123 6.22 26.83 -13.52
N GLY A 124 6.99 26.70 -14.60
CA GLY A 124 8.27 27.40 -14.77
C GLY A 124 9.35 26.99 -13.76
N TRP A 125 9.28 25.77 -13.21
CA TRP A 125 10.23 25.31 -12.20
C TRP A 125 11.57 24.91 -12.80
N ARG A 126 12.66 25.47 -12.27
CA ARG A 126 14.03 25.06 -12.65
C ARG A 126 14.34 23.62 -12.23
N ARG A 127 13.88 23.21 -11.05
CA ARG A 127 14.12 21.89 -10.45
C ARG A 127 12.84 21.36 -9.82
N LEU A 128 12.65 20.05 -9.91
CA LEU A 128 11.71 19.31 -9.09
C LEU A 128 12.28 19.24 -7.68
N ASP A 129 11.52 19.71 -6.72
CA ASP A 129 11.87 19.74 -5.31
C ASP A 129 10.56 19.64 -4.53
N LEU A 130 10.22 18.41 -4.15
CA LEU A 130 8.98 18.12 -3.44
C LEU A 130 9.13 18.35 -1.92
N GLN A 131 10.35 18.54 -1.43
CA GLN A 131 10.63 18.82 -0.02
C GLN A 131 10.46 20.30 0.33
N ASN A 132 10.37 21.18 -0.67
CA ASN A 132 10.17 22.60 -0.45
C ASN A 132 8.76 22.89 0.09
N PRO A 133 8.62 23.34 1.36
CA PRO A 133 7.32 23.56 1.99
C PRO A 133 6.53 24.70 1.32
N SER A 134 7.18 25.63 0.62
CA SER A 134 6.48 26.69 -0.11
C SER A 134 5.73 26.18 -1.35
N ARG A 135 5.98 24.93 -1.76
CA ARG A 135 5.36 24.31 -2.94
C ARG A 135 4.32 23.27 -2.59
N THR A 136 4.02 23.04 -1.31
CA THR A 136 3.13 21.95 -0.87
C THR A 136 1.79 21.96 -1.61
N GLU A 137 1.10 23.10 -1.67
CA GLU A 137 -0.19 23.21 -2.37
C GLU A 137 -0.08 22.88 -3.87
N ARG A 138 0.97 23.38 -4.54
CA ARG A 138 1.24 23.05 -5.95
C ARG A 138 1.63 21.59 -6.15
N ASN A 139 2.31 20.97 -5.19
CA ASN A 139 2.61 19.54 -5.23
C ASN A 139 1.32 18.73 -5.06
N VAL A 140 0.37 19.15 -4.21
CA VAL A 140 -0.96 18.51 -4.14
C VAL A 140 -1.70 18.62 -5.47
N GLU A 141 -1.72 19.80 -6.12
CA GLU A 141 -2.29 19.96 -7.46
C GLU A 141 -1.62 19.05 -8.51
N MET A 142 -0.30 18.87 -8.41
CA MET A 142 0.44 17.95 -9.27
C MET A 142 -0.02 16.50 -9.08
N PHE A 143 -0.27 16.06 -7.84
CA PHE A 143 -0.85 14.73 -7.57
C PHE A 143 -2.27 14.57 -8.11
N VAL A 144 -3.11 15.62 -8.07
CA VAL A 144 -4.41 15.61 -8.75
C VAL A 144 -4.26 15.43 -10.27
N ALA A 145 -3.25 16.07 -10.87
CA ALA A 145 -2.98 15.89 -12.30
C ALA A 145 -2.48 14.47 -12.63
N ILE A 146 -1.65 13.89 -11.76
CA ILE A 146 -1.15 12.51 -11.91
C ILE A 146 -2.31 11.51 -11.82
N GLU A 147 -3.17 11.61 -10.80
CA GLU A 147 -4.33 10.72 -10.63
C GLU A 147 -5.23 10.75 -11.87
N LYS A 148 -5.55 11.95 -12.38
CA LYS A 148 -6.32 12.11 -13.62
C LYS A 148 -5.64 11.43 -14.81
N ALA A 149 -4.32 11.57 -14.95
CA ALA A 149 -3.58 10.93 -16.03
C ALA A 149 -3.59 9.40 -15.91
N LEU A 150 -3.45 8.86 -14.70
CA LEU A 150 -3.50 7.41 -14.46
C LEU A 150 -4.85 6.81 -14.82
N ILE A 151 -5.95 7.46 -14.41
CA ILE A 151 -7.32 7.03 -14.74
C ILE A 151 -7.57 7.10 -16.25
N GLN A 152 -7.20 8.21 -16.90
CA GLN A 152 -7.42 8.41 -18.34
C GLN A 152 -6.66 7.40 -19.22
N ASN A 153 -5.54 6.88 -18.73
CA ASN A 153 -4.72 5.92 -19.46
C ASN A 153 -4.92 4.47 -18.98
N ASN A 154 -5.96 4.20 -18.18
CA ASN A 154 -6.28 2.88 -17.64
C ASN A 154 -5.14 2.25 -16.82
N CYS A 155 -4.26 3.07 -16.23
CA CYS A 155 -3.24 2.62 -15.28
C CYS A 155 -3.80 2.46 -13.86
N MET A 156 -5.03 2.92 -13.64
CA MET A 156 -5.80 2.84 -12.40
C MET A 156 -7.29 2.92 -12.77
N ALA A 157 -8.14 2.26 -11.97
CA ALA A 157 -9.57 2.53 -11.94
C ALA A 157 -10.01 2.81 -10.50
N LEU A 158 -10.97 3.71 -10.33
CA LEU A 158 -11.60 3.92 -9.03
C LEU A 158 -12.58 2.77 -8.74
N PRO A 159 -12.68 2.30 -7.48
CA PRO A 159 -13.63 1.24 -7.15
C PRO A 159 -15.08 1.63 -7.42
N VAL A 160 -15.84 0.71 -8.00
CA VAL A 160 -17.30 0.77 -8.13
C VAL A 160 -17.85 -0.31 -7.20
N VAL A 161 -18.50 0.11 -6.14
CA VAL A 161 -18.76 -0.72 -4.96
C VAL A 161 -20.26 -0.95 -4.79
N TYR A 162 -20.62 -2.23 -4.77
CA TYR A 162 -21.92 -2.69 -4.32
C TYR A 162 -21.82 -3.12 -2.85
N LEU A 163 -22.66 -2.54 -1.99
CA LEU A 163 -22.76 -2.93 -0.59
C LEU A 163 -23.86 -4.00 -0.44
N ASP A 164 -23.52 -5.15 0.12
CA ASP A 164 -24.50 -6.23 0.30
C ASP A 164 -25.64 -5.80 1.26
N PRO A 165 -26.91 -6.08 0.94
CA PRO A 165 -28.05 -5.69 1.78
C PRO A 165 -28.04 -6.30 3.20
N MET A 166 -27.26 -7.35 3.44
CA MET A 166 -27.10 -7.96 4.77
C MET A 166 -26.06 -7.24 5.63
N VAL A 167 -25.34 -6.25 5.10
CA VAL A 167 -24.50 -5.36 5.90
C VAL A 167 -25.41 -4.50 6.78
N ASP A 168 -25.10 -4.47 8.08
CA ASP A 168 -25.84 -3.66 9.05
C ASP A 168 -25.98 -2.19 8.59
N PRO A 169 -27.15 -1.53 8.77
CA PRO A 169 -27.38 -0.19 8.25
C PRO A 169 -26.41 0.88 8.76
N GLU A 170 -25.96 0.81 10.01
CA GLU A 170 -25.00 1.76 10.57
C GLU A 170 -23.62 1.57 9.90
N LEU A 171 -23.19 0.32 9.77
CA LEU A 171 -21.97 -0.02 9.08
C LEU A 171 -22.04 0.36 7.59
N SER A 172 -23.15 0.08 6.91
CA SER A 172 -23.37 0.41 5.50
C SER A 172 -23.24 1.92 5.25
N SER A 173 -23.87 2.74 6.11
CA SER A 173 -23.74 4.21 6.06
C SER A 173 -22.30 4.67 6.24
N ARG A 174 -21.56 4.08 7.19
CA ARG A 174 -20.14 4.36 7.42
C ARG A 174 -19.29 3.98 6.20
N LEU A 175 -19.46 2.78 5.65
CA LEU A 175 -18.74 2.30 4.47
C LEU A 175 -18.99 3.20 3.27
N ALA A 176 -20.24 3.57 3.00
CA ALA A 176 -20.59 4.48 1.92
C ALA A 176 -19.89 5.84 2.07
N GLY A 177 -19.86 6.39 3.30
CA GLY A 177 -19.14 7.63 3.60
C GLY A 177 -17.64 7.54 3.32
N ILE A 178 -17.00 6.42 3.67
CA ILE A 178 -15.58 6.18 3.37
C ILE A 178 -15.37 6.08 1.86
N ILE A 179 -16.12 5.22 1.17
CA ILE A 179 -15.97 4.99 -0.28
C ILE A 179 -16.08 6.30 -1.05
N ILE A 180 -17.08 7.13 -0.75
CA ILE A 180 -17.27 8.44 -1.39
C ILE A 180 -16.11 9.39 -1.08
N ARG A 181 -15.61 9.43 0.17
CA ARG A 181 -14.46 10.25 0.57
C ARG A 181 -13.20 9.90 -0.21
N HIS A 182 -12.96 8.61 -0.45
CA HIS A 182 -11.86 8.10 -1.28
C HIS A 182 -12.19 8.06 -2.78
N ARG A 183 -13.27 8.73 -3.19
CA ARG A 183 -13.70 8.91 -4.59
C ARG A 183 -14.09 7.61 -5.31
N GLY A 184 -14.35 6.55 -4.57
CA GLY A 184 -15.06 5.39 -5.08
C GLY A 184 -16.51 5.73 -5.41
N ILE A 185 -17.15 4.87 -6.21
CA ILE A 185 -18.52 5.02 -6.67
C ILE A 185 -19.37 3.95 -5.98
N ILE A 186 -20.49 4.32 -5.37
CA ILE A 186 -21.48 3.36 -4.88
C ILE A 186 -22.44 3.02 -6.03
N THR A 187 -22.76 1.75 -6.20
CA THR A 187 -23.77 1.27 -7.17
C THR A 187 -24.73 0.29 -6.52
N GLU A 188 -25.99 0.31 -6.94
CA GLU A 188 -26.99 -0.71 -6.61
C GLU A 188 -26.97 -1.87 -7.63
N ASP A 189 -26.33 -1.67 -8.79
CA ASP A 189 -26.22 -2.66 -9.85
C ASP A 189 -24.99 -3.56 -9.62
N ARG A 190 -25.25 -4.80 -9.21
CA ARG A 190 -24.22 -5.82 -8.93
C ARG A 190 -23.37 -6.16 -10.14
N ASP A 191 -23.91 -6.07 -11.35
CA ASP A 191 -23.25 -6.53 -12.57
C ASP A 191 -22.23 -5.49 -13.08
N THR A 192 -22.40 -4.22 -12.70
CA THR A 192 -21.48 -3.13 -13.04
C THR A 192 -20.43 -2.87 -11.96
N ALA A 193 -20.62 -3.43 -10.77
CA ALA A 193 -19.71 -3.26 -9.65
C ALA A 193 -18.36 -3.94 -9.94
N SER A 194 -17.26 -3.30 -9.52
CA SER A 194 -15.95 -3.95 -9.46
C SER A 194 -15.70 -4.65 -8.13
N HIS A 195 -16.44 -4.25 -7.07
CA HIS A 195 -16.33 -4.79 -5.72
C HIS A 195 -17.71 -5.05 -5.14
N HIS A 196 -17.91 -6.21 -4.53
CA HIS A 196 -19.04 -6.53 -3.68
C HIS A 196 -18.54 -6.60 -2.24
N VAL A 197 -19.06 -5.73 -1.37
CA VAL A 197 -18.64 -5.64 0.03
C VAL A 197 -19.66 -6.32 0.93
N TYR A 198 -19.20 -7.32 1.68
CA TYR A 198 -19.99 -8.11 2.61
C TYR A 198 -19.64 -7.78 4.06
N THR A 199 -20.50 -8.19 4.98
CA THR A 199 -20.17 -8.10 6.41
C THR A 199 -19.05 -9.11 6.75
N ALA A 200 -18.11 -8.71 7.60
CA ALA A 200 -17.09 -9.62 8.08
C ALA A 200 -17.69 -10.60 9.09
N ILE A 201 -17.49 -11.91 8.90
CA ILE A 201 -17.55 -12.85 10.02
C ILE A 201 -16.23 -12.67 10.76
N VAL A 202 -16.29 -12.35 12.06
CA VAL A 202 -15.11 -12.09 12.90
C VAL A 202 -14.13 -13.24 12.75
N SER A 203 -13.06 -13.02 11.97
CA SER A 203 -11.90 -13.90 11.98
C SER A 203 -11.15 -13.60 13.26
N THR A 204 -10.93 -14.63 14.07
CA THR A 204 -10.08 -14.60 15.26
C THR A 204 -8.73 -13.99 14.91
N GLU A 205 -8.21 -13.12 15.79
CA GLU A 205 -6.91 -12.43 15.70
C GLU A 205 -5.84 -13.30 15.00
N GLU A 206 -5.70 -13.11 13.68
CA GLU A 206 -4.58 -13.69 12.95
C GLU A 206 -3.36 -12.84 13.29
N GLY A 207 -2.35 -13.45 13.88
CA GLY A 207 -1.07 -12.78 14.12
C GLY A 207 -0.45 -12.29 12.80
N ASP A 208 0.50 -11.38 12.90
CA ASP A 208 1.16 -10.77 11.75
C ASP A 208 1.67 -11.82 10.75
N TRP A 209 1.29 -11.64 9.49
CA TRP A 209 1.72 -12.49 8.39
C TRP A 209 2.18 -11.67 7.19
N MET A 210 2.97 -12.32 6.34
CA MET A 210 3.46 -11.76 5.09
C MET A 210 3.34 -12.76 3.94
N ARG A 211 3.38 -12.27 2.70
CA ARG A 211 3.50 -13.12 1.50
C ARG A 211 4.54 -12.56 0.52
N PRO A 212 5.34 -13.39 -0.16
CA PRO A 212 6.22 -12.94 -1.24
C PRO A 212 5.41 -12.45 -2.44
N VAL A 213 5.72 -11.26 -2.95
CA VAL A 213 5.02 -10.68 -4.12
C VAL A 213 5.93 -10.45 -5.32
N MET A 214 7.23 -10.27 -5.10
CA MET A 214 8.20 -10.13 -6.19
C MET A 214 9.59 -10.57 -5.73
N ARG A 215 10.29 -11.37 -6.55
CA ARG A 215 11.70 -11.70 -6.34
C ARG A 215 12.58 -10.83 -7.23
N LYS A 216 13.68 -10.35 -6.67
CA LYS A 216 14.73 -9.64 -7.39
C LYS A 216 16.08 -9.88 -6.75
N ASP A 217 16.98 -10.52 -7.49
CA ASP A 217 18.31 -10.93 -7.02
C ASP A 217 18.23 -11.71 -5.69
N ASN A 218 18.99 -11.24 -4.68
CA ASN A 218 19.00 -11.79 -3.33
C ASN A 218 17.93 -11.16 -2.44
N TYR A 219 16.92 -10.47 -3.00
CA TYR A 219 15.86 -9.81 -2.25
C TYR A 219 14.47 -10.25 -2.71
N VAL A 220 13.53 -10.16 -1.78
CA VAL A 220 12.12 -10.46 -1.98
C VAL A 220 11.32 -9.29 -1.47
N LEU A 221 10.47 -8.72 -2.31
CA LEU A 221 9.43 -7.82 -1.86
C LEU A 221 8.34 -8.68 -1.22
N VAL A 222 8.08 -8.42 0.06
CA VAL A 222 6.99 -9.04 0.80
C VAL A 222 5.87 -8.05 1.02
N HIS A 223 4.66 -8.54 0.90
CA HIS A 223 3.45 -7.83 1.29
C HIS A 223 3.06 -8.22 2.71
N TRP A 224 2.68 -7.21 3.50
CA TRP A 224 2.23 -7.38 4.88
C TRP A 224 0.72 -7.47 4.92
N GLY A 225 0.19 -8.54 5.50
CA GLY A 225 -1.26 -8.75 5.55
C GLY A 225 -2.01 -7.61 6.21
N MET A 226 -3.17 -7.27 5.66
CA MET A 226 -4.06 -6.18 6.12
C MET A 226 -3.39 -4.79 6.07
N HIS A 227 -2.37 -4.63 5.24
CA HIS A 227 -1.72 -3.36 4.95
C HIS A 227 -1.82 -3.08 3.44
N PRO A 228 -1.83 -1.81 3.00
CA PRO A 228 -1.83 -1.53 1.58
C PRO A 228 -0.42 -1.76 1.00
N ASP A 229 -0.34 -1.94 -0.32
CA ASP A 229 0.90 -2.26 -1.05
C ASP A 229 2.05 -1.26 -0.81
N SER A 230 1.76 -0.02 -0.39
CA SER A 230 2.80 0.96 -0.05
C SER A 230 3.61 0.60 1.21
N TYR A 231 3.15 -0.36 2.02
CA TYR A 231 3.86 -0.89 3.19
C TYR A 231 4.72 -2.11 2.84
N ASP A 232 4.63 -2.61 1.61
CA ASP A 232 5.46 -3.72 1.14
C ASP A 232 6.95 -3.42 1.37
N SER A 233 7.70 -4.44 1.74
CA SER A 233 9.09 -4.27 2.17
C SER A 233 10.03 -5.25 1.52
N TRP A 234 11.22 -4.79 1.16
CA TRP A 234 12.27 -5.64 0.62
C TRP A 234 13.03 -6.33 1.75
N MET A 235 13.02 -7.66 1.76
CA MET A 235 13.73 -8.53 2.69
C MET A 235 14.78 -9.37 1.96
N SER A 236 15.80 -9.85 2.68
CA SER A 236 16.76 -10.80 2.12
C SER A 236 16.05 -12.10 1.73
N SER A 237 16.44 -12.72 0.62
CA SER A 237 15.86 -14.00 0.19
C SER A 237 16.10 -15.12 1.19
N GLY A 238 17.15 -15.04 2.02
CA GLY A 238 17.38 -15.99 3.11
C GLY A 238 16.42 -15.86 4.29
N ASP A 239 15.74 -14.71 4.42
CA ASP A 239 14.85 -14.40 5.55
C ASP A 239 13.37 -14.66 5.22
N VAL A 240 13.06 -15.07 3.98
CA VAL A 240 11.68 -15.25 3.51
C VAL A 240 11.45 -16.69 3.09
N GLU A 241 10.63 -17.39 3.87
CA GLU A 241 10.25 -18.79 3.59
C GLU A 241 9.12 -18.89 2.57
N GLY A 242 9.44 -19.22 1.32
CA GLY A 242 8.44 -19.48 0.28
C GLY A 242 8.69 -18.72 -1.00
N GLU A 243 8.01 -19.14 -2.06
CA GLU A 243 8.13 -18.58 -3.41
C GLU A 243 7.08 -17.50 -3.68
N VAL A 244 7.33 -16.69 -4.71
CA VAL A 244 6.31 -15.78 -5.22
C VAL A 244 5.25 -16.59 -5.95
N GLU A 245 4.05 -16.61 -5.38
CA GLU A 245 2.89 -17.26 -5.97
C GLU A 245 2.21 -16.28 -6.94
N GLU A 246 1.95 -16.77 -8.16
CA GLU A 246 1.11 -16.07 -9.12
C GLU A 246 -0.31 -15.94 -8.57
N LEU A 247 -0.93 -14.79 -8.80
CA LEU A 247 -2.34 -14.60 -8.49
C LEU A 247 -3.15 -15.57 -9.35
N LEU A 248 -3.91 -16.45 -8.70
CA LEU A 248 -4.99 -17.17 -9.38
C LEU A 248 -5.91 -16.11 -9.98
N HIS A 249 -6.27 -16.24 -11.25
CA HIS A 249 -7.14 -15.29 -11.92
C HIS A 249 -8.44 -15.17 -11.12
N THR A 250 -8.62 -14.05 -10.43
CA THR A 250 -9.88 -13.73 -9.76
C THR A 250 -10.80 -13.13 -10.82
N ASP A 251 -11.86 -13.87 -11.16
CA ASP A 251 -12.92 -13.30 -11.97
C ASP A 251 -13.50 -12.10 -11.22
N ARG A 252 -13.45 -10.92 -11.85
CA ARG A 252 -14.13 -9.74 -11.32
C ARG A 252 -15.64 -10.02 -11.30
N PRO A 253 -16.39 -9.51 -10.30
CA PRO A 253 -15.97 -8.54 -9.27
C PRO A 253 -15.26 -9.14 -8.07
N TRP A 254 -14.42 -8.33 -7.40
CA TRP A 254 -13.83 -8.70 -6.11
C TRP A 254 -14.92 -8.85 -5.04
N ARG A 255 -14.92 -9.97 -4.32
CA ARG A 255 -15.81 -10.20 -3.17
C ARG A 255 -15.03 -10.01 -1.90
N VAL A 256 -15.25 -8.91 -1.19
CA VAL A 256 -14.44 -8.54 -0.01
C VAL A 256 -15.30 -8.30 1.22
N HIS A 257 -14.75 -8.49 2.42
CA HIS A 257 -15.43 -8.07 3.65
C HIS A 257 -15.23 -6.57 3.93
N ALA A 258 -16.09 -6.01 4.79
CA ALA A 258 -16.12 -4.60 5.17
C ALA A 258 -14.79 -4.02 5.67
N GLY A 259 -13.87 -4.87 6.14
CA GLY A 259 -12.53 -4.48 6.58
C GLY A 259 -11.75 -3.75 5.48
N TRP A 260 -11.97 -4.10 4.22
CA TRP A 260 -11.27 -3.51 3.08
C TRP A 260 -11.44 -1.99 3.03
N ALA A 261 -12.69 -1.52 3.15
CA ALA A 261 -12.96 -0.09 3.18
C ALA A 261 -12.64 0.53 4.54
N LEU A 262 -12.84 -0.17 5.65
CA LEU A 262 -12.52 0.35 6.98
C LEU A 262 -11.01 0.64 7.12
N ASP A 263 -10.15 -0.25 6.64
CA ASP A 263 -8.71 -0.05 6.67
C ASP A 263 -8.25 0.97 5.62
N THR A 264 -8.96 1.10 4.49
CA THR A 264 -8.74 2.22 3.55
C THR A 264 -8.86 3.58 4.24
N ASP A 265 -9.84 3.75 5.13
CA ASP A 265 -10.00 4.99 5.90
C ASP A 265 -8.82 5.23 6.86
N VAL A 266 -8.27 4.15 7.43
CA VAL A 266 -7.13 4.22 8.36
C VAL A 266 -5.83 4.58 7.65
N PHE A 267 -5.55 3.94 6.52
CA PHE A 267 -4.29 4.12 5.79
C PHE A 267 -4.33 5.27 4.77
N ASN A 268 -5.52 5.79 4.47
CA ASN A 268 -5.78 6.72 3.39
C ASN A 268 -5.24 6.24 2.03
N GLU A 269 -5.44 4.94 1.76
CA GLU A 269 -5.04 4.22 0.55
C GLU A 269 -6.03 3.08 0.30
N TRP A 270 -6.31 2.77 -0.97
CA TRP A 270 -7.10 1.59 -1.30
C TRP A 270 -6.34 0.32 -0.90
N MET A 271 -6.99 -0.54 -0.11
CA MET A 271 -6.36 -1.77 0.39
C MET A 271 -6.27 -2.83 -0.70
N ASN A 272 -5.30 -3.75 -0.54
CA ASN A 272 -5.14 -4.91 -1.42
C ASN A 272 -6.34 -5.87 -1.25
N GLU A 273 -7.11 -6.08 -2.31
CA GLU A 273 -8.37 -6.83 -2.25
C GLU A 273 -8.17 -8.29 -1.82
N GLU A 274 -7.01 -8.89 -2.13
CA GLU A 274 -6.69 -10.28 -1.78
C GLU A 274 -6.78 -10.55 -0.27
N ASP A 275 -6.46 -9.55 0.55
CA ASP A 275 -6.43 -9.70 2.01
C ASP A 275 -7.82 -9.83 2.61
N TYR A 276 -8.80 -9.27 1.91
CA TYR A 276 -10.17 -9.13 2.38
C TYR A 276 -11.14 -10.05 1.65
N CYS A 277 -10.64 -10.91 0.75
CA CYS A 277 -11.47 -11.78 -0.06
C CYS A 277 -12.33 -12.72 0.81
N VAL A 278 -13.59 -12.91 0.41
CA VAL A 278 -14.52 -13.86 1.04
C VAL A 278 -15.18 -14.76 0.01
N ASP A 279 -15.52 -15.98 0.43
CA ASP A 279 -16.30 -16.91 -0.38
C ASP A 279 -17.81 -16.55 -0.40
N ASP A 280 -18.62 -17.39 -1.07
CA ASP A 280 -20.08 -17.20 -1.14
C ASP A 280 -20.79 -17.33 0.22
N ARG A 281 -20.09 -17.84 1.24
CA ARG A 281 -20.58 -18.00 2.63
C ARG A 281 -20.04 -16.91 3.55
N ASN A 282 -19.40 -15.88 2.99
CA ASN A 282 -18.73 -14.77 3.71
C ASN A 282 -17.59 -15.25 4.63
N VAL A 283 -16.96 -16.38 4.31
CA VAL A 283 -15.78 -16.88 5.02
C VAL A 283 -14.51 -16.34 4.35
N PRO A 284 -13.50 -15.88 5.12
CA PRO A 284 -12.23 -15.43 4.55
C PRO A 284 -11.60 -16.44 3.60
N LEU A 285 -11.23 -15.98 2.41
CA LEU A 285 -10.61 -16.78 1.35
C LEU A 285 -9.11 -16.46 1.28
N ILE A 286 -8.28 -17.46 1.57
CA ILE A 286 -6.81 -17.33 1.48
C ILE A 286 -6.37 -17.74 0.07
N LEU A 287 -6.03 -16.74 -0.76
CA LEU A 287 -5.65 -16.98 -2.16
C LEU A 287 -4.20 -17.42 -2.35
N ARG A 288 -3.29 -16.94 -1.49
CA ARG A 288 -1.87 -17.29 -1.51
C ARG A 288 -1.37 -17.67 -0.13
N ARG A 289 -0.29 -18.46 -0.08
CA ARG A 289 0.30 -18.91 1.18
C ARG A 289 0.72 -17.72 2.05
N ARG A 290 0.24 -17.72 3.30
CA ARG A 290 0.63 -16.75 4.34
C ARG A 290 1.79 -17.32 5.15
N ILE A 291 2.84 -16.51 5.32
CA ILE A 291 3.98 -16.79 6.18
C ILE A 291 3.74 -16.04 7.49
N HIS A 292 3.40 -16.78 8.55
CA HIS A 292 3.21 -16.19 9.87
C HIS A 292 4.56 -15.94 10.52
N LEU A 293 4.72 -14.75 11.11
CA LEU A 293 5.87 -14.50 11.96
C LEU A 293 5.65 -15.24 13.28
N GLN A 294 6.52 -16.22 13.55
CA GLN A 294 6.56 -16.82 14.88
C GLN A 294 6.99 -15.72 15.85
N GLU A 295 6.17 -15.38 16.82
CA GLU A 295 6.67 -14.69 18.00
C GLU A 295 7.69 -15.65 18.61
N ASP A 296 8.98 -15.29 18.53
CA ASP A 296 10.00 -15.96 19.31
C ASP A 296 9.56 -15.84 20.78
N GLN A 297 8.90 -16.89 21.27
CA GLN A 297 8.79 -17.12 22.68
C GLN A 297 10.22 -17.29 23.15
N ASP A 298 10.77 -16.23 23.73
CA ASP A 298 11.90 -16.26 24.62
C ASP A 298 11.73 -17.45 25.58
N SER A 299 12.35 -18.58 25.23
CA SER A 299 12.32 -19.80 26.02
C SER A 299 13.60 -20.59 25.85
N LYS A 300 14.59 -20.13 26.62
CA LYS A 300 15.46 -20.95 27.48
C LYS A 300 16.40 -21.95 26.79
N CYS A 301 17.68 -21.59 26.74
CA CYS A 301 18.67 -22.28 27.58
C CYS A 301 19.96 -21.44 27.72
N THR A 302 20.02 -20.55 28.70
CA THR A 302 21.33 -20.17 29.26
C THR A 302 21.78 -21.34 30.15
N PRO A 303 22.92 -22.00 29.88
CA PRO A 303 23.41 -23.04 30.76
C PRO A 303 23.83 -22.38 32.06
N SER A 304 23.06 -22.63 33.13
CA SER A 304 23.38 -22.18 34.48
C SER A 304 24.81 -22.61 34.82
N ARG A 305 25.72 -21.63 34.91
CA ARG A 305 27.06 -21.84 35.46
C ARG A 305 26.92 -22.43 36.87
N LYS A 306 27.21 -23.73 37.02
CA LYS A 306 27.40 -24.39 38.31
C LYS A 306 28.42 -23.59 39.11
N ARG A 307 27.94 -22.85 40.10
CA ARG A 307 28.75 -22.14 41.09
C ARG A 307 29.46 -23.21 41.94
N ARG A 308 30.73 -23.49 41.64
CA ARG A 308 31.64 -24.26 42.50
C ARG A 308 31.71 -23.52 43.85
N ARG A 309 31.18 -24.12 44.92
CA ARG A 309 31.51 -23.70 46.29
C ARG A 309 32.88 -24.29 46.62
N SER A 310 33.87 -23.42 46.80
CA SER A 310 35.13 -23.76 47.47
C SER A 310 34.84 -23.93 48.96
N PRO A 311 35.30 -25.01 49.62
CA PRO A 311 35.31 -25.09 51.08
C PRO A 311 36.64 -24.57 51.62
N SER A 312 36.61 -23.90 52.78
CA SER A 312 37.65 -23.87 53.85
C SER A 312 37.50 -22.61 54.70
N PRO A 313 38.05 -22.56 55.93
CA PRO A 313 38.25 -23.60 56.95
C PRO A 313 37.33 -23.44 58.17
#